data_AF-A0A9Q9HHT1-F1
#
_entry.id   AF-A0A9Q9HHT1-F1
#
_cell.length_a   1.000
_cell.length_b   1.000
_cell.length_c   1.000
_cell.angle_alpha   90.00
_cell.angle_beta   90.00
_cell.angle_gamma   90.00
#
_symmetry.space_group_name_H-M   'P 1'
#
loop_
_entity.id
_entity.type
_entity.pdbx_description
1 polymer ?
#
loop_
_entity_poly.entity_id
_entity_poly.type
_entity_poly.pdbx_seq_one_letter_code
_entity_poly.pdbx_strand_id
1 'polypeptide(L)'
;MNEAYFIALLCGALFGGQPETVHEFTYPGGAASIRTDCENGNRVIEFGLDKRSSLDSLQQAMFAAEITGKEPVVVLIDTDGTMGRFEWRIARAANVAGVPIRIIPAELTDNLGAGG
;
A
#
# COMPACT_ATOMS: atom_id res chain seq x y z
N MET A 1 6.00 -11.24 -11.19
CA MET A 1 5.20 -11.16 -9.95
C MET A 1 4.18 -10.04 -10.11
N ASN A 2 3.02 -10.12 -9.44
CA ASN A 2 2.00 -9.07 -9.45
C ASN A 2 1.79 -8.51 -8.04
N GLU A 3 1.09 -7.39 -7.92
CA GLU A 3 0.88 -6.69 -6.65
C GLU A 3 0.19 -7.56 -5.59
N ALA A 4 -0.84 -8.31 -5.98
CA ALA A 4 -1.56 -9.25 -5.13
C ALA A 4 -0.64 -10.29 -4.45
N TYR A 5 0.42 -10.76 -5.14
CA TYR A 5 1.41 -11.66 -4.53
C TYR A 5 2.15 -10.98 -3.37
N PHE A 6 2.59 -9.73 -3.56
CA PHE A 6 3.28 -8.97 -2.51
C PHE A 6 2.35 -8.63 -1.35
N ILE A 7 1.08 -8.30 -1.62
CA ILE A 7 0.09 -8.03 -0.59
C ILE A 7 -0.09 -9.25 0.33
N ALA A 8 -0.35 -10.42 -0.26
CA ALA A 8 -0.57 -11.66 0.48
C ALA A 8 0.64 -12.03 1.36
N LEU A 9 1.86 -11.82 0.84
CA LEU A 9 3.10 -12.15 1.53
C LEU A 9 3.44 -11.13 2.63
N LEU A 10 3.43 -9.84 2.29
CA LEU A 10 3.99 -8.80 3.14
C LEU A 10 3.01 -8.30 4.19
N CYS A 11 1.70 -8.35 3.93
CA CYS A 11 0.71 -7.85 4.89
C CYS A 11 0.79 -8.60 6.22
N GLY A 12 0.78 -9.93 6.18
CA GLY A 12 0.96 -10.76 7.38
C GLY A 12 2.39 -10.67 7.92
N ALA A 13 3.39 -10.89 7.07
CA ALA A 13 4.78 -11.07 7.50
C ALA A 13 5.44 -9.80 8.07
N LEU A 14 5.22 -8.63 7.44
CA LEU A 14 5.88 -7.39 7.84
C LEU A 14 5.00 -6.49 8.71
N PHE A 15 3.69 -6.55 8.51
CA PHE A 15 2.76 -5.60 9.15
C PHE A 15 1.83 -6.25 10.17
N GLY A 16 1.83 -7.58 10.30
CA GLY A 16 0.91 -8.31 11.19
C GLY A 16 -0.55 -8.01 10.86
N GLY A 17 -0.85 -7.72 9.59
CA GLY A 17 -2.14 -7.24 9.13
C GLY A 17 -3.02 -8.31 8.49
N GLN A 18 -4.23 -7.91 8.14
CA GLN A 18 -5.20 -8.64 7.34
C GLN A 18 -5.21 -8.07 5.91
N PRO A 19 -4.97 -8.89 4.88
CA PRO A 19 -5.00 -8.41 3.51
C PRO A 19 -6.44 -8.20 3.02
N GLU A 20 -6.60 -7.32 2.02
CA GLU A 20 -7.83 -7.18 1.24
C GLU A 20 -9.10 -6.87 2.06
N THR A 21 -8.99 -6.02 3.08
CA THR A 21 -10.13 -5.64 3.93
C THR A 21 -11.06 -4.65 3.20
N VAL A 22 -12.36 -4.92 3.21
CA VAL A 22 -13.38 -4.09 2.53
C VAL A 22 -14.05 -3.15 3.53
N HIS A 23 -14.18 -1.88 3.15
CA HIS A 23 -14.88 -0.85 3.93
C HIS A 23 -15.93 -0.16 3.08
N GLU A 24 -17.13 -0.04 3.62
CA GLU A 24 -18.24 0.71 3.01
C GLU A 24 -18.15 2.19 3.40
N PHE A 25 -18.52 3.08 2.48
CA PHE A 25 -18.63 4.51 2.74
C PHE A 25 -19.79 5.14 1.96
N THR A 26 -20.23 6.31 2.40
CA THR A 26 -21.27 7.09 1.72
C THR A 26 -20.71 8.39 1.18
N TYR A 27 -21.29 8.88 0.09
CA TYR A 27 -20.98 10.17 -0.53
C TYR A 27 -22.30 10.82 -0.99
N PRO A 28 -22.34 12.12 -1.36
CA PRO A 28 -23.60 12.83 -1.63
C PRO A 28 -24.54 12.18 -2.65
N GLY A 29 -24.01 11.35 -3.56
CA GLY A 29 -24.78 10.66 -4.59
C GLY A 29 -25.06 9.18 -4.34
N GLY A 30 -24.61 8.58 -3.23
CA GLY A 30 -24.82 7.16 -2.97
C GLY A 30 -23.91 6.53 -1.92
N ALA A 31 -23.77 5.21 -2.02
CA ALA A 31 -22.87 4.39 -1.20
C ALA A 31 -21.98 3.55 -2.12
N ALA A 32 -20.77 3.28 -1.67
CA ALA A 32 -19.78 2.47 -2.36
C ALA A 32 -18.83 1.83 -1.34
N SER A 33 -17.90 1.00 -1.83
CA SER A 33 -16.86 0.40 -1.00
C SER A 33 -15.46 0.63 -1.55
N ILE A 34 -14.49 0.60 -0.65
CA ILE A 34 -13.08 0.47 -0.95
C ILE A 34 -12.58 -0.88 -0.43
N ARG A 35 -11.46 -1.33 -0.98
CA ARG A 35 -10.69 -2.45 -0.46
C ARG A 35 -9.28 -1.96 -0.20
N THR A 36 -8.83 -2.07 1.03
CA THR A 36 -7.44 -1.77 1.40
C THR A 36 -6.58 -2.99 1.14
N ASP A 37 -5.37 -2.79 0.65
CA ASP A 37 -4.46 -3.91 0.43
C ASP A 37 -4.08 -4.61 1.74
N CYS A 38 -3.79 -3.85 2.80
CA CYS A 38 -3.46 -4.40 4.11
C CYS A 38 -3.88 -3.50 5.27
N GLU A 39 -4.36 -4.11 6.34
CA GLU A 39 -4.82 -3.39 7.53
C GLU A 39 -4.37 -4.08 8.81
N ASN A 40 -3.90 -3.33 9.81
CA ASN A 40 -3.69 -3.84 11.16
C ASN A 40 -4.40 -2.96 12.20
N GLY A 41 -4.08 -3.14 13.50
CA GLY A 41 -4.77 -2.44 14.58
C GLY A 41 -4.74 -0.90 14.49
N ASN A 42 -3.74 -0.30 13.85
CA ASN A 42 -3.58 1.15 13.80
C ASN A 42 -3.21 1.73 12.43
N ARG A 43 -3.00 0.89 11.40
CA ARG A 43 -2.55 1.33 10.07
C ARG A 43 -3.38 0.71 8.96
N VAL A 44 -3.53 1.49 7.90
CA VAL A 44 -3.94 1.03 6.56
C VAL A 44 -2.77 1.23 5.61
N ILE A 45 -2.43 0.19 4.86
CA ILE A 45 -1.25 0.15 4.00
C ILE A 45 -1.72 -0.18 2.59
N GLU A 46 -1.40 0.70 1.64
CA GLU A 46 -1.57 0.43 0.22
C GLU A 46 -0.21 0.13 -0.43
N PHE A 47 -0.20 -0.90 -1.26
CA PHE A 47 0.97 -1.33 -1.99
C PHE A 47 0.96 -0.71 -3.40
N GLY A 48 2.13 -0.67 -4.00
CA GLY A 48 2.28 -0.26 -5.38
C GLY A 48 3.57 -0.82 -5.96
N LEU A 49 3.60 -1.00 -7.27
CA LEU A 49 4.83 -1.28 -8.01
C LEU A 49 5.42 0.04 -8.55
N ASP A 50 6.67 0.00 -8.99
CA ASP A 50 7.41 1.04 -9.73
C ASP A 50 6.83 1.43 -11.11
N LYS A 51 5.50 1.50 -11.24
CA LYS A 51 4.78 1.78 -12.49
C LYS A 51 3.70 2.83 -12.30
N ARG A 52 3.11 3.29 -13.41
CA ARG A 52 2.16 4.40 -13.44
C ARG A 52 0.93 4.20 -12.54
N SER A 53 0.44 2.96 -12.40
CA SER A 53 -0.79 2.70 -11.63
C SER A 53 -0.63 3.20 -10.20
N SER A 54 0.49 2.92 -9.55
CA SER A 54 0.77 3.19 -8.13
C SER A 54 0.84 4.67 -7.73
N LEU A 55 0.58 5.58 -8.68
CA LEU A 55 0.29 6.97 -8.35
C LEU A 55 -0.99 7.10 -7.51
N ASP A 56 -1.92 6.15 -7.61
CA ASP A 56 -3.16 6.12 -6.84
C ASP A 56 -2.98 5.60 -5.40
N SER A 57 -1.95 4.78 -5.12
CA SER A 57 -1.71 4.19 -3.79
C SER A 57 -1.69 5.23 -2.66
N LEU A 58 -1.16 6.44 -2.89
CA LEU A 58 -1.19 7.51 -1.89
C LEU A 58 -2.61 8.03 -1.63
N GLN A 59 -3.40 8.22 -2.69
CA GLN A 59 -4.79 8.69 -2.55
C GLN A 59 -5.64 7.63 -1.87
N GLN A 60 -5.47 6.36 -2.25
CA GLN A 60 -6.15 5.22 -1.64
C GLN A 60 -5.81 5.12 -0.14
N ALA A 61 -4.53 5.16 0.23
CA ALA A 61 -4.10 5.08 1.62
C ALA A 61 -4.70 6.21 2.47
N MET A 62 -4.66 7.45 1.96
CA MET A 62 -5.23 8.60 2.66
C MET A 62 -6.75 8.50 2.82
N PHE A 63 -7.46 8.02 1.79
CA PHE A 63 -8.91 7.88 1.86
C PHE A 63 -9.33 6.71 2.75
N ALA A 64 -8.60 5.60 2.71
CA ALA A 64 -8.77 4.50 3.65
C ALA A 64 -8.53 4.95 5.10
N ALA A 65 -7.53 5.79 5.34
CA ALA A 65 -7.26 6.36 6.67
C ALA A 65 -8.43 7.22 7.16
N GLU A 66 -9.03 8.03 6.28
CA GLU A 66 -10.22 8.82 6.61
C GLU A 66 -11.41 7.92 7.01
N ILE A 67 -11.64 6.81 6.30
CA ILE A 67 -12.75 5.90 6.59
C ILE A 67 -12.52 5.10 7.88
N THR A 68 -11.29 4.66 8.12
CA THR A 68 -10.96 3.74 9.21
C THR A 68 -10.48 4.43 10.49
N GLY A 69 -10.09 5.70 10.42
CA GLY A 69 -9.44 6.44 11.51
C GLY A 69 -8.01 5.98 11.80
N LYS A 70 -7.38 5.24 10.87
CA LYS A 70 -6.03 4.67 11.02
C LYS A 70 -4.96 5.53 10.37
N GLU A 71 -3.70 5.26 10.70
CA GLU A 71 -2.56 5.89 10.04
C GLU A 71 -2.40 5.36 8.59
N PRO A 72 -2.32 6.22 7.57
CA PRO A 72 -2.03 5.80 6.21
C PRO A 72 -0.56 5.45 6.04
N VAL A 73 -0.25 4.41 5.28
CA VAL A 73 1.12 4.03 4.89
C VAL A 73 1.13 3.63 3.41
N VAL A 74 2.18 4.01 2.70
CA VAL A 74 2.41 3.53 1.32
C VAL A 74 3.64 2.63 1.28
N VAL A 75 3.52 1.48 0.64
CA VAL A 75 4.65 0.58 0.37
C VAL A 75 4.83 0.44 -1.13
N LEU A 76 5.98 0.84 -1.64
CA LEU A 76 6.36 0.59 -3.03
C LEU A 76 7.30 -0.60 -3.11
N ILE A 77 7.01 -1.49 -4.07
CA ILE A 77 7.90 -2.57 -4.44
C ILE A 77 8.73 -2.10 -5.64
N ASP A 78 10.03 -2.02 -5.41
CA ASP A 78 11.04 -1.74 -6.42
C ASP A 78 11.37 -3.06 -7.13
N THR A 79 11.03 -3.17 -8.42
CA THR A 79 11.14 -4.42 -9.19
C THR A 79 12.38 -4.47 -10.08
N ASP A 80 13.08 -3.34 -10.25
CA ASP A 80 14.27 -3.24 -11.10
C ASP A 80 15.52 -2.67 -10.39
N GLY A 81 15.40 -2.35 -9.11
CA GLY A 81 16.48 -1.83 -8.27
C GLY A 81 16.82 -0.37 -8.56
N THR A 82 16.01 0.33 -9.36
CA THR A 82 16.27 1.70 -9.81
C THR A 82 15.19 2.64 -9.31
N MET A 83 15.59 3.75 -8.69
CA MET A 83 14.65 4.80 -8.32
C MET A 83 14.07 5.51 -9.56
N GLY A 84 12.94 5.04 -10.04
CA GLY A 84 12.25 5.54 -11.21
C GLY A 84 11.45 6.82 -10.98
N ARG A 85 10.85 7.30 -12.06
CA ARG A 85 10.03 8.52 -12.04
C ARG A 85 8.76 8.38 -11.21
N PHE A 86 8.23 7.17 -11.02
CA PHE A 86 6.95 6.98 -10.33
C PHE A 86 7.18 6.96 -8.81
N GLU A 87 8.17 6.19 -8.38
CA GLU A 87 8.66 6.07 -7.01
C GLU A 87 9.12 7.44 -6.51
N TRP A 88 9.84 8.20 -7.32
CA TRP A 88 10.21 9.58 -6.98
C TRP A 88 8.99 10.47 -6.76
N ARG A 89 8.00 10.42 -7.66
CA ARG A 89 6.79 11.24 -7.53
C ARG A 89 5.98 10.88 -6.27
N ILE A 90 5.80 9.59 -6.02
CA ILE A 90 5.04 9.09 -4.87
C ILE A 90 5.78 9.43 -3.57
N ALA A 91 7.10 9.19 -3.50
CA ALA A 91 7.91 9.53 -2.33
C ALA A 91 7.85 11.02 -2.00
N ARG A 92 7.93 11.90 -3.00
CA ARG A 92 7.81 13.35 -2.81
C ARG A 92 6.41 13.76 -2.36
N ALA A 93 5.36 13.21 -2.97
CA ALA A 93 3.98 13.50 -2.60
C ALA A 93 3.64 13.00 -1.20
N ALA A 94 4.07 11.79 -0.83
CA ALA A 94 3.89 11.21 0.49
C ALA A 94 4.59 12.06 1.57
N ASN A 95 5.81 12.52 1.31
CA ASN A 95 6.53 13.42 2.23
C ASN A 95 5.76 14.72 2.48
N VAL A 96 5.23 15.34 1.42
CA VAL A 96 4.42 16.56 1.54
C VAL A 96 3.13 16.31 2.33
N ALA A 97 2.50 15.15 2.14
CA ALA A 97 1.28 14.76 2.83
C ALA A 97 1.52 14.25 4.27
N GLY A 98 2.77 14.10 4.70
CA GLY A 98 3.11 13.50 6.00
C GLY A 98 2.80 12.00 6.10
N VAL A 99 2.67 11.31 4.96
CA VAL A 99 2.36 9.87 4.90
C VAL A 99 3.67 9.07 4.90
N PRO A 100 3.88 8.15 5.86
CA PRO A 100 5.01 7.24 5.83
C PRO A 100 5.06 6.43 4.54
N ILE A 101 6.23 6.42 3.91
CA ILE A 101 6.52 5.57 2.74
C ILE A 101 7.63 4.57 3.06
N ARG A 102 7.52 3.37 2.50
CA ARG A 102 8.57 2.34 2.46
C ARG A 102 8.78 1.93 1.00
N ILE A 103 10.04 1.78 0.61
CA ILE A 103 10.41 1.23 -0.70
C ILE A 103 11.17 -0.06 -0.42
N ILE A 104 10.69 -1.17 -0.95
CA ILE A 104 11.19 -2.51 -0.68
C ILE A 104 11.63 -3.14 -2.01
N PRO A 105 12.90 -3.55 -2.15
CA PRO A 105 13.35 -4.34 -3.29
C PRO A 105 12.59 -5.66 -3.38
N ALA A 106 12.12 -6.03 -4.57
CA ALA A 106 11.37 -7.26 -4.82
C ALA A 106 12.17 -8.51 -4.38
N GLU A 107 13.50 -8.48 -4.51
CA GLU A 107 14.38 -9.61 -4.15
C GLU A 107 14.38 -9.91 -2.64
N LEU A 108 14.08 -8.92 -1.80
CA LEU A 108 13.95 -9.15 -0.35
C LEU A 108 12.67 -9.92 -0.01
N THR A 109 11.67 -9.86 -0.88
CA THR A 109 10.41 -10.57 -0.69
C THR A 109 10.52 -12.06 -1.06
N ASP A 110 11.43 -12.43 -1.97
CA ASP A 110 11.66 -13.82 -2.35
C ASP A 110 12.14 -14.69 -1.17
N ASN A 111 12.93 -14.10 -0.26
CA ASN A 111 13.42 -14.78 0.94
C ASN A 111 12.34 -15.01 2.01
N LEU A 112 11.22 -14.27 1.97
CA LEU A 112 10.11 -14.43 2.90
C LEU A 112 9.18 -15.59 2.48
N GLY A 113 9.19 -15.99 1.21
CA GLY A 113 8.41 -17.12 0.70
C GLY A 113 9.04 -18.50 0.95
N ALA A 114 10.35 -18.55 1.25
CA ALA A 114 11.11 -19.81 1.41
C ALA A 114 11.07 -20.40 2.83
N GLY A 115 10.31 -19.81 3.76
CA GLY A 115 10.27 -20.18 5.19
C GLY A 115 8.92 -20.66 5.70
N GLY A 116 8.06 -21.20 4.82
CA GLY A 116 6.79 -21.86 5.19
C GLY A 116 6.96 -23.33 5.55
#